data_AF-U5ML78-F1
#
_entry.id   AF-U5ML78-F1
#
_cell.length_a   1.000
_cell.length_b   1.000
_cell.length_c   1.000
_cell.angle_alpha   90.00
_cell.angle_beta   90.00
_cell.angle_gamma   90.00
#
_symmetry.space_group_name_H-M   'P 1'
#
loop_
_entity.id
_entity.type
_entity.pdbx_description
1 polymer ?
#
loop_
_entity_poly.entity_id
_entity_poly.type
_entity_poly.pdbx_seq_one_letter_code
_entity_poly.pdbx_strand_id
1 'polypeptide(L)'
;MDYILIICKSGVMYSGQLLQEYSDDLKWVAIKPSTKSNICLYFAADRIKKIYFQDGTSETKIETDLKEIPELDLEIPEENISLIRVKGGISYRGERISKEDISTEIHYTEGYWISPSSIKETIIYIPEYEVEEVYSI
;
A
#
# COMPACT_ATOMS: atom_id res chain seq x y z
N MET A 1 -1.99 -5.59 -18.83
CA MET A 1 -1.94 -5.40 -17.37
C MET A 1 -1.05 -4.21 -17.17
N ASP A 2 -1.61 -3.17 -16.59
CA ASP A 2 -1.03 -1.83 -16.70
C ASP A 2 -0.13 -1.56 -15.50
N TYR A 3 1.00 -0.91 -15.77
CA TYR A 3 1.89 -0.44 -14.73
C TYR A 3 1.58 1.02 -14.42
N ILE A 4 1.55 1.35 -13.14
CA ILE A 4 1.32 2.71 -12.68
C ILE A 4 2.41 3.13 -11.70
N LEU A 5 2.57 4.44 -11.57
CA LEU A 5 3.30 5.09 -10.48
C LEU A 5 2.30 5.92 -9.69
N ILE A 6 2.12 5.58 -8.41
CA ILE A 6 1.28 6.28 -7.45
C ILE A 6 2.15 7.25 -6.65
N ILE A 7 1.63 8.46 -6.45
CA ILE A 7 2.15 9.46 -5.52
C ILE A 7 1.07 9.74 -4.49
N CYS A 8 1.35 9.48 -3.22
CA CYS A 8 0.44 9.74 -2.10
C CYS A 8 0.54 11.18 -1.59
N LYS A 9 -0.42 11.62 -0.77
CA LYS A 9 -0.41 12.91 -0.08
C LYS A 9 0.83 13.09 0.80
N SER A 10 1.30 12.01 1.43
CA SER A 10 2.55 11.96 2.19
C SER A 10 3.81 12.24 1.37
N GLY A 11 3.73 12.22 0.04
CA GLY A 11 4.89 12.26 -0.85
C GLY A 11 5.53 10.88 -1.08
N VAL A 12 4.99 9.82 -0.46
CA VAL A 12 5.42 8.45 -0.74
C VAL A 12 5.06 8.07 -2.18
N MET A 13 5.98 7.39 -2.86
CA MET A 13 5.84 7.00 -4.25
C MET A 13 6.08 5.50 -4.43
N TYR A 14 5.19 4.84 -5.15
CA TYR A 14 5.33 3.43 -5.49
C TYR A 14 4.94 3.16 -6.94
N SER A 15 5.73 2.31 -7.60
CA SER A 15 5.37 1.77 -8.90
C SER A 15 5.05 0.28 -8.80
N GLY A 16 4.15 -0.17 -9.65
CA GLY A 16 3.76 -1.56 -9.67
C GLY A 16 2.73 -1.86 -10.74
N GLN A 17 2.44 -3.14 -10.86
CA GLN A 17 1.39 -3.64 -11.71
C GLN A 17 0.05 -3.46 -11.01
N LEU A 18 -0.89 -2.78 -11.67
CA LEU A 18 -2.23 -2.56 -11.15
C LEU A 18 -3.01 -3.89 -11.08
N LEU A 19 -3.68 -4.15 -9.96
CA LEU A 19 -4.37 -5.42 -9.69
C LEU A 19 -5.86 -5.41 -10.04
N GLN A 20 -6.43 -4.23 -10.27
CA GLN A 20 -7.85 -4.02 -10.59
C GLN A 20 -7.97 -2.80 -11.51
N GLU A 21 -8.97 -2.76 -12.38
CA GLU A 21 -9.19 -1.57 -13.22
C GLU A 21 -9.35 -0.34 -12.33
N TYR A 22 -8.64 0.74 -12.69
CA TYR A 22 -8.69 1.97 -11.91
C TYR A 22 -10.04 2.66 -12.09
N SER A 23 -10.67 3.05 -10.98
CA SER A 23 -11.93 3.79 -10.96
C SER A 23 -11.97 4.70 -9.73
N ASP A 24 -12.72 5.80 -9.85
CA ASP A 24 -12.89 6.81 -8.80
C ASP A 24 -13.70 6.31 -7.60
N ASP A 25 -14.49 5.25 -7.80
CA ASP A 25 -15.31 4.64 -6.77
C ASP A 25 -14.53 3.69 -5.85
N LEU A 26 -13.25 3.44 -6.16
CA LEU A 26 -12.41 2.56 -5.36
C LEU A 26 -12.04 3.22 -4.04
N LYS A 27 -12.22 2.48 -2.93
CA LYS A 27 -11.65 2.88 -1.63
C LYS A 27 -10.14 2.66 -1.56
N TRP A 28 -9.68 1.62 -2.25
CA TRP A 28 -8.29 1.17 -2.24
C TRP A 28 -7.82 0.92 -3.67
N VAL A 29 -6.64 1.45 -4.01
CA VAL A 29 -5.93 1.11 -5.24
C VAL A 29 -4.84 0.11 -4.90
N ALA A 30 -4.88 -1.06 -5.53
CA ALA A 30 -3.97 -2.15 -5.24
C ALA A 30 -2.94 -2.33 -6.36
N ILE A 31 -1.67 -2.40 -6.00
CA ILE A 31 -0.58 -2.72 -6.93
C ILE A 31 0.25 -3.91 -6.43
N LYS A 32 0.84 -4.62 -7.38
CA LYS A 32 1.87 -5.62 -7.16
C LYS A 32 3.23 -5.01 -7.53
N PRO A 33 4.14 -4.80 -6.57
CA PRO A 33 5.41 -4.11 -6.81
C PRO A 33 6.38 -4.93 -7.67
N SER A 34 6.20 -6.25 -7.75
CA SER A 34 7.06 -7.14 -8.53
C SER A 34 6.28 -8.33 -9.08
N THR A 35 6.57 -8.72 -10.32
CA THR A 35 6.01 -9.96 -10.90
C THR A 35 6.54 -11.23 -10.21
N LYS A 36 7.63 -11.13 -9.44
CA LYS A 36 8.29 -12.25 -8.75
C LYS A 36 7.83 -12.48 -7.31
N SER A 37 7.05 -11.56 -6.75
CA SER A 37 6.55 -11.66 -5.37
C SER A 37 5.05 -11.44 -5.37
N ASN A 38 4.32 -12.15 -4.53
CA ASN A 38 2.86 -12.02 -4.40
C ASN A 38 2.43 -11.02 -3.33
N ILE A 39 3.37 -10.23 -2.82
CA ILE A 39 3.09 -9.11 -1.94
C ILE A 39 2.28 -8.07 -2.72
N CYS A 40 1.28 -7.51 -2.05
CA CYS A 40 0.41 -6.48 -2.62
C CYS A 40 0.46 -5.23 -1.73
N LEU A 41 0.49 -4.07 -2.37
CA LEU A 41 0.40 -2.77 -1.71
C LEU A 41 -0.96 -2.15 -2.03
N TYR A 42 -1.67 -1.71 -1.01
CA TYR A 42 -2.96 -1.03 -1.11
C TYR A 42 -2.78 0.41 -0.69
N PHE A 43 -3.30 1.33 -1.49
CA PHE A 43 -3.27 2.77 -1.21
C PHE A 43 -4.68 3.27 -1.04
N ALA A 44 -4.95 3.96 0.06
CA ALA A 44 -6.24 4.60 0.28
C ALA A 44 -6.47 5.64 -0.83
N ALA A 45 -7.54 5.51 -1.60
CA ALA A 45 -7.73 6.29 -2.82
C ALA A 45 -7.85 7.80 -2.54
N ASP A 46 -8.45 8.17 -1.41
CA ASP A 46 -8.55 9.55 -0.91
C ASP A 46 -7.21 10.14 -0.45
N ARG A 47 -6.17 9.30 -0.35
CA ARG A 47 -4.79 9.70 -0.05
C ARG A 47 -3.88 9.70 -1.29
N ILE A 48 -4.34 9.23 -2.44
CA ILE A 48 -3.56 9.27 -3.68
C ILE A 48 -3.63 10.68 -4.25
N LYS A 49 -2.49 11.36 -4.36
CA LYS A 49 -2.38 12.69 -4.96
C LYS A 49 -2.39 12.62 -6.49
N LYS A 50 -1.59 11.71 -7.05
CA LYS A 50 -1.37 11.61 -8.49
C LYS A 50 -1.06 10.18 -8.90
N ILE A 51 -1.54 9.80 -10.08
CA ILE A 51 -1.22 8.52 -10.73
C ILE A 51 -0.60 8.84 -12.10
N TYR A 52 0.50 8.19 -12.43
CA TYR A 52 1.07 8.16 -13.78
C TYR A 52 0.85 6.78 -14.38
N PHE A 53 0.28 6.75 -15.57
CA PHE A 53 0.03 5.53 -16.31
C PHE A 53 1.18 5.22 -17.27
N GLN A 54 1.32 3.95 -17.61
CA GLN A 54 2.40 3.46 -18.49
C GLN A 54 2.39 4.09 -19.89
N ASP A 55 1.23 4.54 -20.37
CA ASP A 55 1.08 5.22 -21.65
C ASP A 55 1.57 6.69 -21.64
N GLY A 56 2.07 7.16 -20.50
CA GLY A 56 2.57 8.52 -20.29
C GLY A 56 1.49 9.52 -19.87
N THR A 57 0.23 9.10 -19.79
CA THR A 57 -0.84 9.94 -19.22
C THR A 57 -0.73 10.00 -17.69
N SER A 58 -1.38 11.00 -17.09
CA SER A 58 -1.41 11.12 -15.63
C SER A 58 -2.73 11.70 -15.17
N GLU A 59 -3.14 11.31 -13.97
CA GLU A 59 -4.34 11.81 -13.32
C GLU A 59 -3.99 12.42 -11.97
N THR A 60 -4.42 13.66 -11.73
CA THR A 60 -4.21 14.37 -10.48
C THR A 60 -5.53 14.43 -9.71
N LYS A 61 -5.54 13.85 -8.52
CA LYS A 61 -6.72 13.77 -7.64
C LYS A 61 -6.76 14.88 -6.60
N ILE A 62 -5.60 15.34 -6.16
CA ILE A 62 -5.46 16.46 -5.23
C ILE A 62 -4.52 17.48 -5.87
N GLU A 63 -5.06 18.65 -6.20
CA GLU A 63 -4.31 19.76 -6.82
C GLU A 63 -3.37 20.49 -5.83
N THR A 64 -3.48 20.24 -4.52
CA THR A 64 -2.71 20.96 -3.52
C THR A 64 -1.20 20.81 -3.72
N ASP A 65 -0.51 21.94 -3.80
CA ASP A 65 0.95 21.99 -3.79
C ASP A 65 1.49 21.35 -2.50
N LEU A 66 2.65 20.70 -2.58
CA LEU A 66 3.33 20.02 -1.45
C LEU A 66 3.59 20.94 -0.23
N LYS A 67 3.30 22.24 -0.33
CA LYS A 67 3.57 23.26 0.69
C LYS A 67 2.46 23.42 1.73
N GLU A 68 1.26 22.86 1.50
CA GLU A 68 0.13 22.93 2.44
C GLU A 68 -0.36 21.53 2.83
N ILE A 69 0.58 20.66 3.23
CA ILE A 69 0.19 19.44 3.92
C ILE A 69 0.21 19.81 5.41
N PRO A 70 -0.94 20.02 6.08
CA PRO A 70 -0.95 20.03 7.55
C PRO A 70 -0.27 18.74 7.98
N GLU A 71 0.74 18.83 8.87
CA GLU A 71 1.59 17.71 9.32
C GLU A 71 0.87 16.38 9.14
N LEU A 72 1.17 15.68 8.04
CA LEU A 72 0.53 14.40 7.79
C LEU A 72 1.14 13.50 8.85
N ASP A 73 0.34 13.17 9.86
CA ASP A 73 0.75 12.33 10.96
C ASP A 73 1.09 10.93 10.41
N LEU A 74 2.37 10.76 10.06
CA LEU A 74 2.97 9.51 9.62
C LEU A 74 3.65 8.81 10.79
N GLU A 75 3.13 9.02 12.00
CA GLU A 75 3.61 8.31 13.18
C GLU A 75 3.67 6.81 12.91
N ILE A 76 4.80 6.24 13.29
CA ILE A 76 4.97 4.80 13.29
C ILE A 76 4.01 4.28 14.36
N PRO A 77 3.16 3.29 14.05
CA PRO A 77 2.25 2.79 15.06
C PRO A 77 3.02 2.25 16.28
N GLU A 78 2.42 2.37 17.46
CA GLU A 78 3.08 2.01 18.73
C GLU A 78 2.63 0.65 19.26
N GLU A 79 1.44 0.20 18.89
CA GLU A 79 0.84 -1.03 19.38
C GLU A 79 0.74 -2.10 18.27
N ASN A 80 0.76 -3.37 18.68
CA ASN A 80 0.56 -4.52 17.79
C ASN A 80 1.51 -4.53 16.58
N ILE A 81 2.77 -4.15 16.78
CA ILE A 81 3.76 -4.04 15.72
C ILE A 81 4.31 -5.41 15.35
N SER A 82 4.40 -5.65 14.05
CA SER A 82 5.12 -6.80 13.49
C SER A 82 6.20 -6.33 12.52
N LEU A 83 7.34 -7.01 12.57
CA LEU A 83 8.36 -6.99 11.53
C LEU A 83 8.31 -8.33 10.79
N ILE A 84 7.97 -8.31 9.51
CA ILE A 84 7.79 -9.51 8.69
C ILE A 84 8.90 -9.54 7.67
N ARG A 85 9.76 -10.55 7.77
CA ARG A 85 10.80 -10.84 6.80
C ARG A 85 10.23 -11.74 5.71
N VAL A 86 10.45 -11.38 4.46
CA VAL A 86 9.95 -12.13 3.30
C VAL A 86 11.08 -12.68 2.45
N LYS A 87 10.74 -13.67 1.62
CA LYS A 87 11.64 -14.27 0.63
C LYS A 87 12.30 -13.18 -0.21
N GLY A 88 13.62 -13.23 -0.28
CA GLY A 88 14.43 -12.22 -0.97
C GLY A 88 15.01 -11.14 -0.05
N GLY A 89 14.84 -11.27 1.27
CA GLY A 89 15.56 -10.48 2.28
C GLY A 89 14.99 -9.08 2.53
N ILE A 90 13.81 -8.77 2.01
CA ILE A 90 13.08 -7.55 2.34
C ILE A 90 12.33 -7.77 3.65
N SER A 91 12.23 -6.73 4.47
CA SER A 91 11.41 -6.75 5.69
C SER A 91 10.43 -5.60 5.69
N TYR A 92 9.21 -5.87 6.15
CA TYR A 92 8.16 -4.88 6.29
C TYR A 92 7.79 -4.74 7.75
N ARG A 93 7.69 -3.50 8.23
CA ARG A 93 7.31 -3.17 9.60
C ARG A 93 6.01 -2.40 9.59
N GLY A 94 5.10 -2.74 10.50
CA GLY A 94 3.84 -2.02 10.67
C GLY A 94 2.95 -2.60 11.75
N GLU A 95 1.88 -1.87 12.07
CA GLU A 95 0.77 -2.36 12.89
C GLU A 95 0.12 -3.53 12.16
N ARG A 96 -0.08 -4.65 12.85
CA ARG A 96 -0.88 -5.75 12.32
C ARG A 96 -2.35 -5.37 12.34
N ILE A 97 -3.00 -5.44 11.19
CA ILE A 97 -4.41 -5.11 11.04
C ILE A 97 -5.20 -6.35 10.59
N SER A 98 -6.51 -6.24 10.69
CA SER A 98 -7.44 -7.28 10.24
C SER A 98 -7.76 -7.10 8.75
N LYS A 99 -8.19 -8.17 8.09
CA LYS A 99 -8.66 -8.07 6.69
C LYS A 99 -9.88 -7.17 6.60
N GLU A 100 -10.73 -7.21 7.63
CA GLU A 100 -11.98 -6.49 7.74
C GLU A 100 -11.77 -4.96 7.71
N ASP A 101 -10.58 -4.49 8.07
CA ASP A 101 -10.19 -3.07 7.95
C ASP A 101 -10.12 -2.61 6.48
N ILE A 102 -10.09 -3.55 5.54
CA ILE A 102 -9.88 -3.32 4.11
C ILE A 102 -11.03 -3.94 3.34
N SER A 103 -12.10 -3.18 3.19
CA SER A 103 -13.24 -3.53 2.32
C SER A 103 -12.81 -3.58 0.86
N THR A 104 -12.17 -4.68 0.45
CA THR A 104 -11.69 -4.96 -0.90
C THR A 104 -12.39 -6.19 -1.45
N GLU A 105 -12.65 -6.19 -2.76
CA GLU A 105 -13.31 -7.30 -3.47
C GLU A 105 -12.35 -8.43 -3.88
N ILE A 106 -11.06 -8.33 -3.52
CA ILE A 106 -10.05 -9.30 -3.96
C ILE A 106 -10.11 -10.55 -3.07
N HIS A 107 -10.09 -11.73 -3.70
CA HIS A 107 -9.97 -13.01 -3.01
C HIS A 107 -8.54 -13.20 -2.49
N TYR A 108 -8.39 -13.32 -1.17
CA TYR A 108 -7.10 -13.50 -0.51
C TYR A 108 -6.91 -14.92 0.01
N THR A 109 -5.67 -15.39 -0.02
CA THR A 109 -5.18 -16.56 0.73
C THR A 109 -4.81 -16.17 2.16
N GLU A 110 -4.43 -17.13 3.00
CA GLU A 110 -3.84 -16.85 4.31
C GLU A 110 -2.58 -15.96 4.21
N GLY A 111 -2.44 -15.01 5.13
CA GLY A 111 -1.34 -14.06 5.13
C GLY A 111 -1.43 -12.98 6.20
N TYR A 112 -0.54 -12.00 6.07
CA TYR A 112 -0.37 -10.92 7.03
C TYR A 112 -0.72 -9.58 6.40
N TRP A 113 -1.42 -8.76 7.18
CA TRP A 113 -1.80 -7.41 6.80
C TRP A 113 -1.13 -6.45 7.78
N ILE A 114 -0.32 -5.54 7.24
CA ILE A 114 0.34 -4.53 8.06
C ILE A 114 0.18 -3.13 7.49
N SER A 115 0.08 -2.14 8.38
CA SER A 115 0.14 -0.73 8.04
C SER A 115 1.44 -0.11 8.58
N PRO A 116 2.29 0.48 7.73
CA PRO A 116 3.51 1.15 8.19
C PRO A 116 3.23 2.50 8.87
N SER A 117 2.00 3.02 8.81
CA SER A 117 1.61 4.29 9.45
C SER A 117 0.28 4.19 10.20
N SER A 118 0.13 4.98 11.25
CA SER A 118 -1.09 5.10 12.06
C SER A 118 -2.32 5.52 11.23
N ILE A 119 -2.12 6.37 10.23
CA ILE A 119 -3.17 6.86 9.32
C ILE A 119 -3.62 5.85 8.25
N LYS A 120 -2.99 4.66 8.19
CA LYS A 120 -3.30 3.58 7.25
C LYS A 120 -3.38 4.03 5.79
N GLU A 121 -2.50 4.95 5.38
CA GLU A 121 -2.43 5.43 3.99
C GLU A 121 -2.05 4.30 3.02
N THR A 122 -1.12 3.46 3.46
CA THR A 122 -0.66 2.28 2.73
C THR A 122 -0.92 1.07 3.59
N ILE A 123 -1.35 -0.03 2.96
CA ILE A 123 -1.42 -1.33 3.60
C ILE A 123 -0.63 -2.33 2.76
N ILE A 124 0.10 -3.20 3.45
CA ILE A 124 0.92 -4.24 2.85
C ILE A 124 0.29 -5.58 3.19
N TYR A 125 -0.10 -6.31 2.15
CA TYR A 125 -0.49 -7.72 2.27
C TYR A 125 0.69 -8.61 1.90
N ILE A 126 1.00 -9.55 2.78
CA ILE A 126 2.09 -10.51 2.63
C ILE A 126 1.49 -11.91 2.75
N PRO A 127 1.39 -12.67 1.63
CA PRO A 127 0.95 -14.06 1.69
C PRO A 127 1.84 -14.90 2.61
N GLU A 128 1.26 -15.82 3.36
CA GLU A 128 2.02 -16.62 4.34
C GLU A 128 3.19 -17.38 3.70
N TYR A 129 3.00 -17.89 2.48
CA TYR A 129 4.05 -18.61 1.75
C TYR A 129 5.20 -17.72 1.26
N GLU A 130 5.08 -16.40 1.30
CA GLU A 130 6.17 -15.44 1.03
C GLU A 130 6.99 -15.13 2.28
N VAL A 131 6.50 -15.49 3.47
CA VAL A 131 7.13 -15.15 4.76
C VAL A 131 8.30 -16.10 5.06
N GLU A 132 9.42 -15.53 5.52
CA GLU A 132 10.55 -16.26 6.10
C GLU A 132 10.46 -16.27 7.63
N GLU A 133 10.16 -15.11 8.23
CA GLU A 133 10.14 -14.94 9.67
C GLU A 133 9.23 -13.78 10.10
N VAL A 134 8.65 -13.87 11.29
CA VAL A 134 7.80 -12.83 11.88
C VAL A 134 8.30 -12.51 13.28
N TYR A 135 8.53 -11.24 13.56
CA TYR A 135 8.86 -10.73 14.89
C TYR A 135 7.75 -9.81 15.38
N SER A 136 7.21 -10.10 16.56
CA SER A 136 6.30 -9.19 17.27
C SER A 136 7.14 -8.27 18.16
N ILE A 137 6.90 -6.96 18.05
CA ILE A 137 7.66 -5.90 18.74
C ILE A 137 6.75 -5.20 19.74
#